data_AF-A0A2G8KUY0-F1
#
_entry.id   AF-A0A2G8KUY0-F1
#
_cell.length_a   1.000
_cell.length_b   1.000
_cell.length_c   1.000
_cell.angle_alpha   90.00
_cell.angle_beta   90.00
_cell.angle_gamma   90.00
#
_symmetry.space_group_name_H-M   'P 1'
#
loop_
_entity.id
_entity.type
_entity.pdbx_description
1 polymer ?
#
loop_
_entity_poly.entity_id
_entity_poly.type
_entity_poly.pdbx_seq_one_letter_code
_entity_poly.pdbx_strand_id
1 'polypeptide(L)'
;MAVPNHNAPKGMESYDIGALSQEQQEKLNQFKIQTRLANEQYLREHPEVDCLLLGFLGDVLSKRPESIRDFAADWFTQPELPSRIQTDLKKRETALRDEKFQQKL
;
A
#
# COMPACT_ATOMS: atom_id res chain seq x y z
N MET A 1 -9.73 -5.30 -30.95
CA MET A 1 -9.37 -5.81 -29.61
C MET A 1 -8.59 -4.72 -28.89
N ALA A 2 -9.00 -4.32 -27.68
CA ALA A 2 -8.32 -3.27 -26.93
C ALA A 2 -7.07 -3.86 -26.27
N VAL A 3 -5.89 -3.46 -26.73
CA VAL A 3 -4.60 -3.90 -26.17
C VAL A 3 -4.37 -3.15 -24.86
N PRO A 4 -4.03 -3.82 -23.74
CA PRO A 4 -3.65 -3.14 -22.50
C PRO A 4 -2.46 -2.21 -22.76
N ASN A 5 -2.54 -0.94 -22.36
CA ASN A 5 -1.46 0.03 -22.54
C ASN A 5 -0.37 -0.09 -21.46
N HIS A 6 -0.11 -1.30 -20.97
CA HIS A 6 0.89 -1.61 -19.95
C HIS A 6 1.41 -3.04 -20.14
N ASN A 7 2.68 -3.28 -19.79
CA ASN A 7 3.28 -4.61 -19.82
C ASN A 7 2.72 -5.52 -18.72
N ALA A 8 2.79 -6.83 -18.95
CA ALA A 8 2.44 -7.82 -17.93
C ALA A 8 3.32 -7.64 -16.68
N PRO A 9 2.79 -7.87 -15.46
CA PRO A 9 3.58 -7.84 -14.24
C PRO A 9 4.74 -8.85 -14.33
N LYS A 10 5.93 -8.48 -13.87
CA LYS A 10 7.08 -9.40 -13.81
C LYS A 10 6.71 -10.61 -12.95
N GLY A 11 6.96 -11.82 -13.46
CA GLY A 11 6.65 -13.08 -12.78
C GLY A 11 5.23 -13.61 -13.01
N MET A 12 4.44 -12.99 -13.90
CA MET A 12 3.17 -13.52 -14.39
C MET A 12 3.26 -13.95 -15.85
N GLU A 13 2.32 -14.79 -16.28
CA GLU A 13 2.12 -15.13 -17.68
C GLU A 13 1.76 -13.88 -18.52
N SER A 14 2.00 -13.97 -19.82
CA SER A 14 1.68 -12.88 -20.76
C SER A 14 0.16 -12.71 -20.87
N TYR A 15 -0.29 -11.49 -21.18
CA TYR A 15 -1.73 -11.26 -21.38
C TYR A 15 -2.27 -12.09 -22.55
N ASP A 16 -3.33 -12.84 -22.31
CA ASP A 16 -4.12 -13.45 -23.37
C ASP A 16 -5.10 -12.40 -23.92
N ILE A 17 -4.66 -11.69 -24.97
CA ILE A 17 -5.37 -10.56 -25.59
C ILE A 17 -6.72 -11.01 -26.23
N GLY A 18 -6.95 -12.32 -26.38
CA GLY A 18 -8.19 -12.91 -26.90
C GLY A 18 -9.10 -13.57 -25.87
N ALA A 19 -8.69 -13.66 -24.59
CA ALA A 19 -9.43 -14.40 -23.57
C ALA A 19 -10.80 -13.79 -23.24
N LEU A 20 -10.97 -12.48 -23.41
CA LEU A 20 -12.18 -11.75 -23.03
C LEU A 20 -12.88 -11.15 -24.25
N SER A 21 -14.22 -11.27 -24.26
CA SER A 21 -15.06 -10.50 -25.17
C SER A 21 -14.98 -9.00 -24.86
N GLN A 22 -15.40 -8.16 -25.81
CA GLN A 22 -15.40 -6.71 -25.60
C GLN A 22 -16.24 -6.29 -24.38
N GLU A 23 -17.42 -6.88 -24.21
CA GLU A 23 -18.30 -6.61 -23.06
C GLU A 23 -17.64 -7.04 -21.73
N GLN A 24 -16.95 -8.19 -21.72
CA GLN A 24 -16.22 -8.66 -20.54
C GLN A 24 -15.05 -7.73 -20.20
N GLN A 25 -14.34 -7.23 -21.22
CA GLN A 25 -13.25 -6.28 -21.03
C GLN A 25 -13.74 -4.96 -20.45
N GLU A 26 -14.87 -4.44 -20.94
CA GLU A 26 -15.49 -3.20 -20.42
C GLU A 26 -15.92 -3.36 -18.96
N LYS A 27 -16.60 -4.47 -18.62
CA LYS A 27 -16.97 -4.79 -17.24
C LYS A 27 -15.73 -4.92 -16.33
N LEU A 28 -14.68 -5.59 -16.80
CA LEU A 28 -13.44 -5.75 -16.05
C LEU A 28 -12.77 -4.39 -15.80
N ASN A 29 -12.77 -3.49 -16.78
CA ASN A 29 -12.21 -2.16 -16.64
C ASN A 29 -12.97 -1.33 -15.60
N GLN A 30 -14.30 -1.33 -15.66
CA GLN A 30 -15.15 -0.66 -14.65
C GLN A 30 -14.91 -1.22 -13.25
N PHE A 31 -14.86 -2.54 -13.12
CA PHE A 31 -14.54 -3.20 -11.86
C PHE A 31 -13.18 -2.76 -11.31
N LYS A 32 -12.11 -2.80 -12.13
CA LYS A 32 -10.77 -2.35 -11.72
C LYS A 32 -10.75 -0.89 -11.26
N ILE A 33 -11.48 -0.01 -11.94
CA ILE A 33 -11.57 1.41 -11.55
C ILE A 33 -12.22 1.53 -10.16
N GLN A 34 -13.35 0.85 -9.94
CA GLN A 34 -14.03 0.86 -8.64
C GLN A 34 -13.14 0.27 -7.54
N THR A 35 -12.44 -0.84 -7.80
CA THR A 35 -11.50 -1.45 -6.86
C THR A 35 -10.36 -0.48 -6.50
N ARG A 36 -9.79 0.21 -7.49
CA ARG A 36 -8.72 1.20 -7.24
C ARG A 36 -9.19 2.33 -6.34
N LEU A 37 -10.39 2.86 -6.61
CA LEU A 37 -10.99 3.91 -5.79
C LEU A 37 -11.22 3.44 -4.35
N ALA A 38 -11.78 2.24 -4.18
CA ALA A 38 -12.00 1.65 -2.86
C ALA A 38 -10.69 1.42 -2.09
N ASN A 39 -9.65 0.93 -2.77
CA ASN A 39 -8.33 0.74 -2.15
C ASN A 39 -7.72 2.07 -1.70
N GLU A 40 -7.81 3.13 -2.52
CA GLU A 40 -7.31 4.46 -2.15
C GLU A 40 -8.10 5.06 -0.97
N GLN A 41 -9.42 4.88 -0.95
CA GLN A 41 -10.25 5.30 0.17
C GLN A 41 -9.84 4.57 1.46
N TYR A 42 -9.68 3.25 1.39
CA TYR A 42 -9.23 2.44 2.51
C TYR A 42 -7.88 2.94 3.05
N LEU A 43 -6.86 3.10 2.19
CA LEU A 43 -5.54 3.57 2.64
C LEU A 43 -5.58 4.98 3.23
N ARG A 44 -6.50 5.84 2.79
CA ARG A 44 -6.70 7.18 3.35
C ARG A 44 -7.36 7.15 4.73
N GLU A 45 -8.32 6.25 4.92
CA GLU A 45 -9.05 6.07 6.18
C GLU A 45 -8.25 5.29 7.23
N HIS A 46 -7.23 4.54 6.79
CA HIS A 46 -6.40 3.67 7.63
C HIS A 46 -4.92 4.12 7.68
N PRO A 47 -4.60 5.26 8.32
CA PRO A 47 -3.23 5.77 8.44
C PRO A 47 -2.28 4.83 9.19
N GLU A 48 -2.80 3.87 9.95
CA GLU A 48 -2.04 2.83 10.63
C GLU A 48 -1.25 1.96 9.64
N VAL A 49 -1.80 1.73 8.44
CA VAL A 49 -1.15 0.94 7.40
C VAL A 49 0.07 1.70 6.87
N ASP A 50 -0.04 3.02 6.71
CA ASP A 50 1.09 3.88 6.30
C ASP A 50 2.21 3.88 7.35
N CYS A 51 1.86 4.07 8.63
CA CYS A 51 2.82 3.98 9.73
C CYS A 51 3.51 2.61 9.80
N LEU A 52 2.75 1.52 9.61
CA LEU A 52 3.27 0.15 9.58
C LEU A 52 4.28 -0.05 8.45
N LEU A 53 3.93 0.35 7.22
CA LEU A 53 4.78 0.20 6.05
C LEU A 53 6.04 1.05 6.15
N LEU A 54 5.92 2.31 6.60
CA LEU A 54 7.08 3.21 6.81
C LEU A 54 8.03 2.66 7.87
N GLY A 55 7.51 2.14 8.98
CA GLY A 55 8.31 1.53 10.04
C GLY A 55 9.09 0.32 9.53
N PHE A 56 8.41 -0.58 8.82
CA PHE A 56 9.04 -1.77 8.24
C PHE A 56 10.12 -1.40 7.22
N LEU A 57 9.80 -0.54 6.24
CA LEU A 57 10.75 -0.11 5.22
C LEU A 57 11.94 0.63 5.81
N GLY A 58 11.72 1.49 6.81
CA GLY A 58 12.79 2.17 7.54
C GLY A 58 13.76 1.18 8.19
N ASP A 59 13.23 0.15 8.85
CA ASP A 59 14.05 -0.87 9.49
C ASP A 59 14.78 -1.75 8.45
N VAL A 60 14.15 -2.10 7.33
CA VAL A 60 14.78 -2.83 6.21
C VAL A 60 15.95 -2.03 5.61
N LEU A 61 15.72 -0.75 5.31
CA LEU A 61 16.74 0.11 4.69
C LEU A 61 17.92 0.38 5.63
N SER A 62 17.65 0.43 6.94
CA SER A 62 18.67 0.66 7.97
C SER A 62 19.49 -0.59 8.27
N LYS A 63 18.83 -1.73 8.47
CA LYS A 63 19.47 -2.99 8.88
C LYS A 63 20.01 -3.80 7.71
N ARG A 64 19.50 -3.55 6.50
CA ARG A 64 19.89 -4.23 5.24
C ARG A 64 20.00 -5.76 5.40
N PRO A 65 18.91 -6.44 5.80
CA PRO A 65 18.93 -7.87 6.03
C PRO A 65 19.25 -8.63 4.73
N GLU A 66 19.94 -9.76 4.86
CA GLU A 66 20.24 -10.66 3.73
C GLU A 66 18.96 -11.29 3.16
N SER A 67 18.03 -11.68 4.04
CA SER A 67 16.71 -12.22 3.69
C SER A 67 15.61 -11.27 4.15
N ILE A 68 14.97 -10.59 3.19
CA ILE A 68 13.84 -9.69 3.46
C ILE A 68 12.63 -10.48 3.98
N ARG A 69 12.44 -11.72 3.52
CA ARG A 69 11.29 -12.54 3.89
C ARG A 69 11.33 -12.93 5.37
N ASP A 70 12.48 -13.42 5.84
CA ASP A 70 12.64 -13.84 7.23
C ASP A 70 12.57 -12.62 8.15
N PHE A 71 13.21 -11.52 7.73
CA PHE A 71 13.09 -10.25 8.43
C PHE A 71 11.64 -9.76 8.54
N ALA A 72 10.84 -9.90 7.48
CA ALA A 72 9.42 -9.55 7.51
C ALA A 72 8.64 -10.43 8.49
N ALA A 73 8.87 -11.75 8.48
CA ALA A 73 8.22 -12.67 9.39
C ALA A 73 8.48 -12.28 10.86
N ASP A 74 9.75 -12.05 11.21
CA ASP A 74 10.15 -11.63 12.55
C ASP A 74 9.57 -10.26 12.91
N TRP A 75 9.63 -9.29 12.00
CA TRP A 75 9.19 -7.91 12.26
C TRP A 75 7.67 -7.83 12.48
N PHE A 76 6.87 -8.50 11.64
CA PHE A 76 5.40 -8.45 11.73
C PHE A 76 4.82 -9.30 12.87
N THR A 77 5.60 -10.24 13.43
CA THR A 77 5.16 -11.06 14.57
C THR A 77 5.58 -10.52 15.93
N GLN A 78 6.22 -9.35 15.99
CA GLN A 78 6.58 -8.68 17.24
C GLN A 78 5.34 -8.36 18.09
N PRO A 79 5.24 -8.83 19.35
CA PRO A 79 4.07 -8.60 20.19
C PRO A 79 3.89 -7.12 20.55
N GLU A 80 4.97 -6.34 20.58
CA GLU A 80 4.96 -4.90 20.83
C GLU A 80 4.57 -4.04 19.63
N LEU A 81 4.49 -4.63 18.42
CA LEU A 81 4.23 -3.89 17.19
C LEU A 81 2.93 -3.08 17.25
N PRO A 82 1.77 -3.61 17.70
CA PRO A 82 0.54 -2.84 17.78
C PRO A 82 0.68 -1.58 18.65
N SER A 83 1.37 -1.69 19.79
CA SER A 83 1.61 -0.56 20.71
C SER A 83 2.56 0.48 20.10
N ARG A 84 3.59 0.03 19.37
CA ARG A 84 4.48 0.91 18.59
C ARG A 84 3.69 1.71 17.55
N ILE A 85 2.87 1.04 16.74
CA ILE A 85 2.07 1.70 15.70
C ILE A 85 1.07 2.70 16.31
N GLN A 86 0.40 2.37 17.41
CA GLN A 86 -0.48 3.33 18.11
C GLN A 86 0.27 4.58 18.59
N THR A 87 1.51 4.42 19.03
CA THR A 87 2.35 5.53 19.45
C THR A 87 2.73 6.41 18.27
N ASP A 88 3.11 5.81 17.14
CA ASP A 88 3.48 6.53 15.92
C ASP A 88 2.30 7.26 15.28
N LEU A 89 1.08 6.68 15.37
CA LEU A 89 -0.15 7.35 14.97
C LEU A 89 -0.41 8.63 15.77
N LYS A 90 -0.33 8.55 17.11
CA LYS A 90 -0.52 9.73 17.97
C LYS A 90 0.49 10.82 17.65
N LYS A 91 1.77 10.45 17.44
CA LYS A 91 2.82 11.39 17.04
C LYS A 91 2.49 12.07 15.70
N ARG A 92 2.07 11.30 14.70
CA ARG A 92 1.66 11.82 13.39
C ARG A 92 0.50 12.81 13.52
N GLU A 93 -0.53 12.47 14.28
CA GLU A 93 -1.67 13.36 14.51
C GLU A 93 -1.27 14.67 15.19
N THR A 94 -0.40 14.60 16.20
CA THR A 94 0.12 15.81 16.85
C THR A 94 0.90 16.69 15.89
N ALA A 95 1.80 16.12 15.08
CA ALA A 95 2.58 16.86 14.10
C ALA A 95 1.70 17.56 13.05
N LEU A 96 0.67 16.86 12.54
CA LEU A 96 -0.28 17.43 11.58
C LEU A 96 -1.11 18.57 12.19
N ARG A 97 -1.49 18.46 13.46
CA ARG A 97 -2.21 19.53 14.17
C ARG A 97 -1.32 20.76 14.31
N ASP A 98 -0.07 20.56 14.70
CA ASP A 98 0.87 21.64 14.93
C ASP A 98 1.25 22.34 13.61
N GLU A 99 1.44 21.59 12.51
CA GLU A 99 1.67 22.15 11.17
C GLU A 99 0.48 23.03 10.71
N LYS A 100 -0.76 22.55 10.89
CA LYS A 100 -1.97 23.33 10.58
C LYS A 100 -2.08 24.61 11.41
N PHE A 101 -1.57 24.61 12.63
CA PHE A 101 -1.52 25.79 13.48
C PHE A 101 -0.48 26.79 12.96
N GLN A 102 0.71 26.32 12.58
CA GLN A 102 1.77 27.17 12.02
C GLN A 102 1.40 27.81 10.68
N GLN A 103 0.69 27.10 9.80
CA GLN A 103 0.24 27.67 8.50
C GLN A 103 -0.84 28.76 8.62
N LYS A 104 -1.47 28.90 9.79
CA LYS A 104 -2.55 29.88 10.04
C LYS A 104 -2.10 31.15 10.77
N LEU A 105 -0.85 31.20 11.24
CA LEU A 105 -0.20 32.41 11.75
C LEU A 105 0.54 33.12 10.62
#